data_AF-A0A7S3C6J1-F1
#
_entry.id   AF-A0A7S3C6J1-F1
#
_cell.length_a   1.000
_cell.length_b   1.000
_cell.length_c   1.000
_cell.angle_alpha   90.00
_cell.angle_beta   90.00
_cell.angle_gamma   90.00
#
_symmetry.space_group_name_H-M   'P 1'
#
loop_
_entity.id
_entity.type
_entity.pdbx_description
1 polymer ?
#
loop_
_entity_poly.entity_id
_entity_poly.type
_entity_poly.pdbx_seq_one_letter_code
_entity_poly.pdbx_strand_id
1 'polypeptide(L)'
;PRMFWPREIWGEYAEELDEFKDPENREEAVCCLNHMITDALNHATKSLDYMNELQHKWVFRFCAIPQVMAIATLAACYNNGKVFEGVVKIRRGKTARIVTGLNSYEDLVHAFYGYTGDIAAAVQPTVDPSAKETLQACKDIQDKCEEMVRSVAGKGGLSSQQGSFGSKIALFLLALGYASYAFSLGGVRESLGVSADAGDPMIDLIQKIIAVLCVLGLSVVLCLE
;
A
#
# COMPACT_ATOMS: atom_id res chain seq x y z
N PRO A 1 -30.62 23.81 -2.75
CA PRO A 1 -29.48 23.20 -2.03
C PRO A 1 -29.24 21.80 -2.60
N ARG A 2 -27.99 21.31 -2.66
CA ARG A 2 -27.72 19.93 -3.08
C ARG A 2 -27.76 19.03 -1.86
N MET A 3 -28.60 17.99 -1.89
CA MET A 3 -28.76 17.02 -0.81
C MET A 3 -28.38 15.64 -1.34
N PHE A 4 -27.42 15.00 -0.68
CA PHE A 4 -26.91 13.67 -1.08
C PHE A 4 -27.07 12.63 0.02
N TRP A 5 -27.37 13.05 1.25
CA TRP A 5 -27.60 12.12 2.36
C TRP A 5 -28.97 11.46 2.16
N PRO A 6 -29.07 10.13 2.29
CA PRO A 6 -30.30 9.41 2.05
C PRO A 6 -31.31 9.71 3.16
N ARG A 7 -32.55 9.99 2.75
CA ARG A 7 -33.66 10.26 3.68
C ARG A 7 -33.95 9.09 4.61
N GLU A 8 -33.65 7.88 4.17
CA GLU A 8 -33.75 6.67 4.98
C GLU A 8 -32.85 6.71 6.22
N ILE A 9 -31.73 7.44 6.19
CA ILE A 9 -30.85 7.63 7.35
C ILE A 9 -31.18 8.93 8.07
N TRP A 10 -31.13 10.09 7.39
CA TRP A 10 -31.27 11.37 8.10
C TRP A 10 -32.68 11.62 8.63
N GLY A 11 -33.70 11.02 8.03
CA GLY A 11 -35.09 11.14 8.46
C GLY A 11 -35.39 10.46 9.80
N GLU A 12 -34.44 9.69 10.35
CA GLU A 12 -34.51 9.17 11.72
C GLU A 12 -34.16 10.23 12.78
N TYR A 13 -33.50 11.33 12.39
CA TYR A 13 -32.90 12.31 13.29
C TYR A 13 -33.48 13.73 13.14
N ALA A 14 -34.16 14.03 12.03
CA ALA A 14 -34.78 15.34 11.77
C ALA A 14 -35.96 15.21 10.78
N GLU A 15 -36.88 16.18 10.80
CA GLU A 15 -37.99 16.24 9.83
C GLU A 15 -37.51 16.73 8.47
N GLU A 16 -36.65 17.75 8.47
CA GLU A 16 -35.97 18.30 7.29
C GLU A 16 -34.44 18.33 7.46
N LEU A 17 -33.70 18.01 6.41
CA LEU A 17 -32.22 17.88 6.47
C LEU A 17 -31.50 19.21 6.77
N ASP A 18 -32.12 20.36 6.51
CA ASP A 18 -31.49 21.66 6.74
C ASP A 18 -31.48 22.08 8.21
N GLU A 19 -32.27 21.44 9.07
CA GLU A 19 -32.30 21.61 10.51
C GLU A 19 -30.94 21.32 11.17
N PHE A 20 -30.10 20.47 10.56
CA PHE A 20 -28.76 20.17 11.07
C PHE A 20 -27.79 21.37 11.07
N LYS A 21 -28.17 22.50 10.44
CA LYS A 21 -27.40 23.75 10.53
C LYS A 21 -27.61 24.46 11.87
N ASP A 22 -28.74 24.23 12.50
CA ASP A 22 -29.13 24.93 13.71
C ASP A 22 -28.35 24.35 14.91
N PRO A 23 -27.71 25.20 15.74
CA PRO A 23 -26.93 24.72 16.89
C PRO A 23 -27.75 23.89 17.89
N GLU A 24 -29.06 24.10 17.94
CA GLU A 24 -29.99 23.38 18.83
C GLU A 24 -30.13 21.90 18.45
N ASN A 25 -30.01 21.57 17.15
CA ASN A 25 -30.14 20.20 16.63
C ASN A 25 -28.78 19.47 16.54
N ARG A 26 -27.74 20.00 17.19
CA ARG A 26 -26.37 19.53 17.01
C ARG A 26 -26.17 18.06 17.41
N GLU A 27 -26.81 17.64 18.49
CA GLU A 27 -26.67 16.27 19.00
C GLU A 27 -27.23 15.25 17.99
N GLU A 28 -28.45 15.47 17.50
CA GLU A 28 -29.09 14.64 16.47
C GLU A 28 -28.32 14.67 15.15
N ALA A 29 -27.84 15.85 14.74
CA ALA A 29 -27.01 15.98 13.55
C ALA A 29 -25.73 15.13 13.64
N VAL A 30 -25.07 15.11 14.80
CA VAL A 30 -23.88 14.28 15.04
C VAL A 30 -24.23 12.80 15.08
N CYS A 31 -25.38 12.40 15.64
CA CYS A 31 -25.83 11.01 15.60
C CYS A 31 -26.11 10.56 14.16
N CYS A 32 -26.75 11.40 13.34
CA CYS A 32 -26.93 11.14 11.91
C CYS A 32 -25.58 11.02 11.17
N LEU A 33 -24.62 11.90 11.47
CA LEU A 33 -23.27 11.83 10.91
C LEU A 33 -22.58 10.52 11.26
N ASN A 34 -22.71 10.06 12.50
CA ASN A 34 -22.14 8.79 12.93
C ASN A 34 -22.75 7.64 12.15
N HIS A 35 -24.08 7.56 12.02
CA HIS A 35 -24.77 6.55 11.20
C HIS A 35 -24.26 6.56 9.75
N MET A 36 -24.13 7.73 9.12
CA MET A 36 -23.57 7.84 7.76
C MET A 36 -22.13 7.32 7.64
N ILE A 37 -21.31 7.54 8.67
CA ILE A 37 -19.93 7.02 8.70
C ILE A 37 -19.92 5.51 8.92
N THR A 38 -20.78 5.00 9.80
CA THR A 38 -20.96 3.56 10.05
C THR A 38 -21.33 2.82 8.77
N ASP A 39 -22.26 3.38 7.98
CA ASP A 39 -22.61 2.84 6.66
C ASP A 39 -21.38 2.79 5.73
N ALA A 40 -20.60 3.88 5.67
CA ALA A 40 -19.39 3.93 4.85
C ALA A 40 -18.30 2.92 5.28
N LEU A 41 -18.17 2.62 6.58
CA LEU A 41 -17.19 1.66 7.11
C LEU A 41 -17.45 0.23 6.61
N ASN A 42 -18.68 -0.13 6.26
CA ASN A 42 -19.02 -1.44 5.71
C ASN A 42 -18.33 -1.74 4.36
N HIS A 43 -17.78 -0.73 3.70
CA HIS A 43 -17.02 -0.89 2.46
C HIS A 43 -15.51 -1.11 2.68
N ALA A 44 -14.99 -0.82 3.87
CA ALA A 44 -13.55 -0.78 4.12
C ALA A 44 -12.87 -2.14 3.96
N THR A 45 -13.49 -3.24 4.40
CA THR A 45 -12.96 -4.60 4.25
C THR A 45 -12.83 -5.00 2.78
N LYS A 46 -13.86 -4.69 1.96
CA LYS A 46 -13.84 -4.91 0.51
C LYS A 46 -12.80 -4.03 -0.19
N SER A 47 -12.60 -2.80 0.27
CA SER A 47 -11.52 -1.93 -0.23
C SER A 47 -10.14 -2.53 0.06
N LEU A 48 -9.93 -3.10 1.25
CA LEU A 48 -8.71 -3.82 1.62
C LEU A 48 -8.47 -5.04 0.73
N ASP A 49 -9.51 -5.85 0.45
CA ASP A 49 -9.44 -6.97 -0.48
C ASP A 49 -9.05 -6.52 -1.89
N TYR A 50 -9.73 -5.50 -2.42
CA TYR A 50 -9.40 -4.94 -3.74
C TYR A 50 -7.95 -4.46 -3.80
N MET A 51 -7.48 -3.74 -2.77
CA MET A 51 -6.11 -3.27 -2.73
C MET A 51 -5.14 -4.45 -2.75
N ASN A 52 -5.39 -5.52 -2.00
CA ASN A 52 -4.56 -6.73 -1.88
C ASN A 52 -4.29 -7.44 -3.22
N GLU A 53 -5.14 -7.25 -4.22
CA GLU A 53 -5.00 -7.86 -5.54
C GLU A 53 -4.09 -7.04 -6.48
N LEU A 54 -3.68 -5.82 -6.11
CA LEU A 54 -2.92 -4.91 -6.97
C LEU A 54 -1.43 -5.23 -6.98
N GLN A 55 -0.93 -5.87 -8.04
CA GLN A 55 0.48 -6.26 -8.11
C GLN A 55 1.43 -5.11 -8.46
N HIS A 56 1.00 -4.16 -9.31
CA HIS A 56 1.88 -3.09 -9.78
C HIS A 56 1.96 -1.95 -8.76
N LYS A 57 3.15 -1.69 -8.21
CA LYS A 57 3.40 -0.70 -7.14
C LYS A 57 2.74 0.67 -7.38
N TRP A 58 2.85 1.21 -8.59
CA TRP A 58 2.28 2.53 -8.88
C TRP A 58 0.75 2.52 -8.97
N VAL A 59 0.16 1.41 -9.45
CA VAL A 59 -1.29 1.24 -9.48
C VAL A 59 -1.82 1.04 -8.07
N PHE A 60 -1.14 0.22 -7.27
CA PHE A 60 -1.41 0.07 -5.84
C PHE A 60 -1.41 1.43 -5.14
N ARG A 61 -0.33 2.21 -5.26
CA ARG A 61 -0.24 3.54 -4.64
C ARG A 61 -1.33 4.49 -5.11
N PHE A 62 -1.65 4.49 -6.41
CA PHE A 62 -2.70 5.32 -6.97
C PHE A 62 -4.07 4.99 -6.35
N CYS A 63 -4.38 3.72 -6.13
CA CYS A 63 -5.63 3.30 -5.50
C CYS A 63 -5.61 3.45 -3.97
N ALA A 64 -4.50 3.14 -3.32
CA ALA A 64 -4.39 3.07 -1.87
C ALA A 64 -4.34 4.45 -1.20
N ILE A 65 -3.68 5.43 -1.81
CA ILE A 65 -3.58 6.79 -1.23
C ILE A 65 -4.97 7.42 -1.02
N PRO A 66 -5.88 7.46 -2.02
CA PRO A 66 -7.24 7.94 -1.81
C PRO A 66 -8.00 7.19 -0.72
N GLN A 67 -7.82 5.87 -0.61
CA GLN A 67 -8.50 5.03 0.39
C GLN A 67 -8.03 5.34 1.82
N VAL A 68 -6.71 5.48 2.03
CA VAL A 68 -6.15 5.91 3.33
C VAL A 68 -6.59 7.34 3.67
N MET A 69 -6.65 8.23 2.68
CA MET A 69 -7.17 9.59 2.88
C MET A 69 -8.66 9.59 3.25
N ALA A 70 -9.45 8.68 2.69
CA ALA A 70 -10.87 8.53 2.99
C ALA A 70 -11.08 8.10 4.45
N ILE A 71 -10.46 7.00 4.88
CA ILE A 71 -10.60 6.51 6.27
C ILE A 71 -10.04 7.53 7.29
N ALA A 72 -8.95 8.22 6.96
CA ALA A 72 -8.43 9.32 7.79
C ALA A 72 -9.44 10.47 7.92
N THR A 73 -10.19 10.77 6.86
CA THR A 73 -11.23 11.81 6.87
C THR A 73 -12.46 11.35 7.65
N LEU A 74 -12.87 10.08 7.50
CA LEU A 74 -13.93 9.49 8.32
C LEU A 74 -13.56 9.59 9.82
N ALA A 75 -12.33 9.24 10.19
CA ALA A 75 -11.84 9.41 11.56
C ALA A 75 -11.84 10.86 12.05
N ALA A 76 -11.59 11.83 11.18
CA ALA A 76 -11.64 13.25 11.54
C ALA A 76 -13.08 13.79 11.65
N CYS A 77 -14.04 13.18 10.96
CA CYS A 77 -15.45 13.58 10.95
C CYS A 77 -16.28 12.85 12.01
N TYR A 78 -15.91 11.63 12.39
CA TYR A 78 -16.70 10.84 13.33
C TYR A 78 -16.84 11.55 14.67
N ASN A 79 -18.08 11.62 15.15
CA ASN A 79 -18.47 12.31 16.36
C ASN A 79 -18.00 13.78 16.44
N ASN A 80 -17.93 14.48 15.30
CA ASN A 80 -17.39 15.84 15.20
C ASN A 80 -18.43 16.85 14.71
N GLY A 81 -19.00 17.61 15.65
CA GLY A 81 -19.99 18.66 15.34
C GLY A 81 -19.50 19.77 14.39
N LYS A 82 -18.19 19.94 14.20
CA LYS A 82 -17.64 20.95 13.27
C LYS A 82 -17.98 20.68 11.80
N VAL A 83 -18.40 19.46 11.46
CA VAL A 83 -18.89 19.13 10.12
C VAL A 83 -20.10 20.00 9.73
N PHE A 84 -20.92 20.40 10.70
CA PHE A 84 -22.10 21.24 10.47
C PHE A 84 -21.80 22.74 10.49
N GLU A 85 -20.59 23.14 10.90
CA GLU A 85 -20.15 24.54 10.97
C GLU A 85 -19.24 24.94 9.80
N GLY A 86 -18.76 23.96 9.04
CA GLY A 86 -17.87 24.20 7.94
C GLY A 86 -17.12 22.96 7.49
N VAL A 87 -15.91 23.17 6.98
CA VAL A 87 -15.17 22.13 6.26
C VAL A 87 -14.13 21.48 7.17
N VAL A 88 -14.38 20.23 7.55
CA VAL A 88 -13.38 19.37 8.19
C VAL A 88 -12.45 18.82 7.12
N LYS A 89 -11.15 19.09 7.25
CA LYS A 89 -10.11 18.66 6.30
C LYS A 89 -8.87 18.17 7.03
N ILE A 90 -8.27 17.13 6.47
CA ILE A 90 -6.93 16.68 6.88
C ILE A 90 -5.90 17.77 6.56
N ARG A 91 -5.04 18.09 7.53
CA ARG A 91 -3.98 19.09 7.36
C ARG A 91 -2.98 18.63 6.29
N ARG A 92 -2.48 19.56 5.47
CA ARG A 92 -1.54 19.28 4.36
C ARG A 92 -0.30 18.49 4.80
N GLY A 93 0.24 18.76 5.99
CA GLY A 93 1.37 17.98 6.53
C GLY A 93 1.04 16.52 6.81
N LYS A 94 -0.18 16.22 7.30
CA LYS A 94 -0.66 14.84 7.49
C LYS A 94 -0.89 14.17 6.15
N THR A 95 -1.47 14.88 5.17
CA THR A 95 -1.58 14.39 3.78
C THR A 95 -0.21 14.07 3.18
N ALA A 96 0.78 14.95 3.33
CA ALA A 96 2.13 14.71 2.82
C ALA A 96 2.73 13.44 3.42
N ARG A 97 2.60 13.23 4.75
CA ARG A 97 3.05 12.01 5.42
C ARG A 97 2.36 10.73 4.91
N ILE A 98 1.06 10.78 4.65
CA ILE A 98 0.32 9.65 4.07
C ILE A 98 0.87 9.33 2.68
N VAL A 99 1.01 10.35 1.82
CA VAL A 99 1.46 10.18 0.43
C VAL A 99 2.91 9.66 0.36
N THR A 100 3.81 10.15 1.21
CA THR A 100 5.21 9.70 1.21
C THR A 100 5.38 8.36 1.90
N GLY A 101 4.63 8.09 2.97
CA GLY A 101 4.75 6.87 3.77
C GLY A 101 4.13 5.62 3.12
N LEU A 102 3.06 5.77 2.33
CA LEU A 102 2.29 4.62 1.82
C LEU A 102 2.97 3.93 0.62
N ASN A 103 3.83 2.95 0.87
CA ASN A 103 4.62 2.27 -0.18
C ASN A 103 4.29 0.79 -0.37
N SER A 104 3.69 0.17 0.63
CA SER A 104 3.45 -1.25 0.71
C SER A 104 2.08 -1.58 1.29
N TYR A 105 1.70 -2.85 1.21
CA TYR A 105 0.53 -3.39 1.88
C TYR A 105 0.58 -3.25 3.39
N GLU A 106 1.76 -3.39 3.97
CA GLU A 106 1.96 -3.22 5.40
C GLU A 106 1.65 -1.77 5.81
N ASP A 107 2.16 -0.78 5.08
CA ASP A 107 1.86 0.64 5.34
C ASP A 107 0.35 0.94 5.25
N LEU A 108 -0.34 0.32 4.29
CA LEU A 108 -1.78 0.44 4.11
C LEU A 108 -2.54 -0.13 5.31
N VAL A 109 -2.20 -1.35 5.71
CA VAL A 109 -2.84 -2.03 6.83
C VAL A 109 -2.62 -1.27 8.13
N HIS A 110 -1.39 -0.82 8.42
CA HIS A 110 -1.11 -0.01 9.60
C HIS A 110 -1.92 1.28 9.63
N ALA A 111 -2.08 1.95 8.48
CA ALA A 111 -2.88 3.16 8.37
C ALA A 111 -4.38 2.90 8.63
N PHE A 112 -4.93 1.85 8.01
CA PHE A 112 -6.34 1.47 8.23
C PHE A 112 -6.59 1.06 9.67
N TYR A 113 -5.72 0.23 10.25
CA TYR A 113 -5.82 -0.21 11.63
C TYR A 113 -5.80 0.99 12.61
N GLY A 114 -4.87 1.93 12.40
CA GLY A 114 -4.73 3.13 13.22
C GLY A 114 -5.95 4.04 13.14
N TYR A 115 -6.39 4.43 11.94
CA TYR A 115 -7.56 5.33 11.80
C TYR A 115 -8.87 4.68 12.24
N THR A 116 -9.00 3.37 12.07
CA THR A 116 -10.16 2.63 12.60
C THR A 116 -10.14 2.61 14.13
N GLY A 117 -8.96 2.50 14.74
CA GLY A 117 -8.78 2.65 16.18
C GLY A 117 -9.16 4.05 16.67
N ASP A 118 -8.80 5.10 15.93
CA ASP A 118 -9.20 6.48 16.23
C ASP A 118 -10.74 6.63 16.23
N ILE A 119 -11.43 6.02 15.27
CA ILE A 119 -12.90 5.99 15.20
C ILE A 119 -13.47 5.25 16.41
N ALA A 120 -13.00 4.03 16.67
CA ALA A 120 -13.48 3.21 17.78
C ALA A 120 -13.31 3.90 19.14
N ALA A 121 -12.23 4.65 19.32
CA ALA A 121 -11.98 5.43 20.54
C ALA A 121 -12.91 6.65 20.70
N ALA A 122 -13.47 7.16 19.59
CA ALA A 122 -14.38 8.31 19.59
C ALA A 122 -15.87 7.94 19.74
N VAL A 123 -16.20 6.64 19.71
CA VAL A 123 -17.58 6.14 19.89
C VAL A 123 -18.10 6.46 21.29
N GLN A 124 -19.34 6.93 21.38
CA GLN A 124 -20.04 7.19 22.63
C GLN A 124 -21.26 6.28 22.77
N PRO A 125 -21.12 5.09 23.38
CA PRO A 125 -22.18 4.05 23.37
C PRO A 125 -23.51 4.43 24.01
N THR A 126 -23.52 5.46 24.87
CA THR A 126 -24.72 5.93 25.55
C THR A 126 -25.49 6.97 24.75
N VAL A 127 -24.85 7.62 23.78
CA VAL A 127 -25.41 8.73 23.00
C VAL A 127 -25.66 8.30 21.57
N ASP A 128 -24.69 7.64 20.93
CA ASP A 128 -24.76 7.26 19.52
C ASP A 128 -25.60 5.99 19.31
N PRO A 129 -26.74 6.08 18.59
CA PRO A 129 -27.56 4.91 18.27
C PRO A 129 -26.83 3.87 17.42
N SER A 130 -25.85 4.29 16.60
CA SER A 130 -25.07 3.42 15.71
C SER A 130 -23.79 2.87 16.37
N ALA A 131 -23.61 3.09 17.68
CA ALA A 131 -22.37 2.76 18.37
C ALA A 131 -21.99 1.28 18.26
N LYS A 132 -22.97 0.38 18.38
CA LYS A 132 -22.73 -1.07 18.36
C LYS A 132 -22.28 -1.52 16.97
N GLU A 133 -22.98 -1.09 15.93
CA GLU A 133 -22.66 -1.37 14.53
C GLU A 133 -21.29 -0.79 14.17
N THR A 134 -20.99 0.42 14.64
CA THR A 134 -19.70 1.08 14.40
C THR A 134 -18.55 0.30 15.01
N LEU A 135 -18.66 -0.09 16.29
CA LEU A 135 -17.64 -0.88 16.97
C LEU A 135 -17.44 -2.25 16.30
N GLN A 136 -18.52 -2.87 15.82
CA GLN A 136 -18.42 -4.11 15.05
C GLN A 136 -17.70 -3.90 13.72
N ALA A 137 -18.07 -2.89 12.93
CA ALA A 137 -17.40 -2.58 11.68
C ALA A 137 -15.91 -2.25 11.88
N CYS A 138 -15.58 -1.47 12.93
CA CYS A 138 -14.20 -1.19 13.31
C CYS A 138 -13.42 -2.47 13.63
N LYS A 139 -14.03 -3.38 14.38
CA LYS A 139 -13.42 -4.67 14.71
C LYS A 139 -13.19 -5.51 13.46
N ASP A 140 -14.18 -5.61 12.57
CA ASP A 140 -14.06 -6.40 11.33
C ASP A 140 -12.92 -5.88 10.44
N ILE A 141 -12.74 -4.56 10.36
CA ILE A 141 -11.62 -3.94 9.63
C ILE A 141 -10.28 -4.27 10.30
N GLN A 142 -10.19 -4.19 11.63
CA GLN A 142 -8.96 -4.51 12.37
C GLN A 142 -8.59 -5.99 12.26
N ASP A 143 -9.56 -6.89 12.41
CA ASP A 143 -9.36 -8.34 12.23
C ASP A 143 -8.89 -8.65 10.81
N LYS A 144 -9.46 -7.99 9.79
CA LYS A 144 -9.03 -8.11 8.40
C LYS A 144 -7.61 -7.64 8.17
N CYS A 145 -7.25 -6.50 8.76
CA CYS A 145 -5.89 -5.97 8.77
C CYS A 145 -4.89 -7.00 9.35
N GLU A 146 -5.20 -7.60 10.50
CA GLU A 146 -4.35 -8.64 11.10
C GLU A 146 -4.21 -9.89 10.22
N GLU A 147 -5.29 -10.34 9.61
CA GLU A 147 -5.29 -11.47 8.68
C GLU A 147 -4.34 -11.21 7.50
N MET A 148 -4.43 -10.02 6.90
CA MET A 148 -3.58 -9.63 5.78
C MET A 148 -2.10 -9.63 6.15
N VAL A 149 -1.73 -9.09 7.32
CA VAL A 149 -0.33 -9.09 7.80
C VAL A 149 0.18 -10.53 8.00
N ARG A 150 -0.63 -11.40 8.62
CA ARG A 150 -0.26 -12.82 8.80
C ARG A 150 -0.06 -13.52 7.45
N SER A 151 -0.91 -13.23 6.46
CA SER A 151 -0.81 -13.82 5.13
C SER A 151 0.49 -13.41 4.40
N VAL A 152 0.93 -12.17 4.58
CA VAL A 152 2.19 -11.66 4.02
C VAL A 152 3.39 -12.30 4.71
N ALA A 153 3.37 -12.41 6.05
CA ALA A 153 4.41 -13.09 6.81
C ALA A 153 4.57 -14.58 6.41
N GLY A 154 3.44 -15.27 6.14
CA GLY A 154 3.45 -16.64 5.63
C GLY A 154 3.93 -16.79 4.18
N LYS A 155 3.65 -15.80 3.32
CA LYS A 155 4.13 -15.75 1.92
C LYS A 155 5.57 -15.28 1.79
N GLY A 156 6.14 -14.64 2.81
CA GLY A 156 7.57 -14.27 2.86
C GLY A 156 8.55 -15.45 2.72
N GLY A 157 8.07 -16.69 2.83
CA GLY A 157 8.84 -17.89 2.48
C GLY A 157 8.87 -18.22 0.98
N LEU A 158 7.95 -17.71 0.17
CA LEU A 158 7.81 -18.02 -1.26
C LEU A 158 7.40 -16.77 -2.07
N SER A 159 8.39 -16.12 -2.68
CA SER A 159 8.30 -15.16 -3.79
C SER A 159 8.30 -13.65 -3.46
N SER A 160 9.50 -13.08 -3.55
CA SER A 160 9.77 -11.91 -4.38
C SER A 160 11.10 -12.17 -5.09
N GLN A 161 11.07 -12.66 -6.33
CA GLN A 161 12.28 -12.69 -7.19
C GLN A 161 12.59 -11.26 -7.66
N GLN A 162 12.97 -10.40 -6.72
CA GLN A 162 13.92 -9.34 -7.00
C GLN A 162 15.23 -9.94 -6.52
N GLY A 163 16.07 -10.41 -7.46
CA GLY A 163 17.30 -11.10 -7.12
C GLY A 163 18.05 -10.30 -6.06
N SER A 164 18.22 -10.88 -4.88
CA SER A 164 18.96 -10.28 -3.77
C SER A 164 20.27 -9.69 -4.29
N PHE A 165 20.72 -8.57 -3.72
CA PHE A 165 22.02 -7.96 -4.06
C PHE A 165 23.14 -9.00 -4.15
N GLY A 166 23.13 -10.03 -3.28
CA GLY A 166 24.06 -11.16 -3.34
C GLY A 166 23.94 -12.01 -4.60
N SER A 167 22.73 -12.27 -5.11
CA SER A 167 22.53 -12.99 -6.38
C SER A 167 22.99 -12.19 -7.60
N LYS A 168 22.88 -10.85 -7.56
CA LYS A 168 23.39 -9.97 -8.61
C LYS A 168 24.92 -9.94 -8.62
N ILE A 169 25.55 -9.88 -7.44
CA ILE A 169 27.01 -10.03 -7.30
C ILE A 169 27.47 -11.40 -7.82
N ALA A 170 26.77 -12.48 -7.47
CA ALA A 170 27.11 -13.83 -7.94
C ALA A 170 27.05 -13.93 -9.48
N LEU A 171 26.01 -13.37 -10.11
CA LEU A 171 25.88 -13.28 -11.56
C LEU A 171 27.00 -12.44 -12.19
N PHE A 172 27.38 -11.33 -11.56
CA PHE A 172 28.48 -10.48 -12.03
C PHE A 172 29.84 -11.19 -11.94
N LEU A 173 30.12 -11.91 -10.85
CA LEU A 173 31.33 -12.72 -10.68
C LEU A 173 31.38 -13.88 -11.70
N LEU A 174 30.25 -14.51 -11.98
CA LEU A 174 30.13 -15.51 -13.05
C LEU A 174 30.43 -14.91 -14.43
N ALA A 175 29.92 -13.72 -14.72
CA ALA A 175 30.22 -13.01 -15.97
C ALA A 175 31.69 -12.61 -16.09
N LEU A 176 32.33 -12.20 -14.99
CA LEU A 176 33.77 -11.94 -14.95
C LEU A 176 34.58 -13.22 -15.17
N GLY A 177 34.20 -14.34 -14.56
CA GLY A 177 34.84 -15.63 -14.80
C GLY A 177 34.73 -16.08 -16.25
N TYR A 178 33.55 -15.90 -16.87
CA TYR A 178 33.35 -16.15 -18.30
C TYR A 178 34.20 -15.22 -19.19
N ALA A 179 34.35 -13.94 -18.81
CA ALA A 179 35.25 -13.03 -19.51
C ALA A 179 36.72 -13.45 -19.39
N SER A 180 37.17 -13.88 -18.20
CA SER A 180 38.52 -14.42 -18.03
C SER A 180 38.77 -15.65 -18.91
N TYR A 181 37.77 -16.52 -19.07
CA TYR A 181 37.81 -17.64 -20.01
C TYR A 181 37.88 -17.17 -21.48
N ALA A 182 37.01 -16.24 -21.90
CA ALA A 182 36.93 -15.78 -23.29
C ALA A 182 38.15 -14.99 -23.75
N PHE A 183 38.84 -14.29 -22.85
CA PHE A 183 40.08 -13.56 -23.13
C PHE A 183 41.35 -14.36 -22.83
N SER A 184 41.23 -15.63 -22.42
CA SER A 184 42.35 -16.48 -22.02
C SER A 184 43.25 -15.84 -20.96
N LEU A 185 42.64 -15.11 -20.02
CA LEU A 185 43.36 -14.41 -18.96
C LEU A 185 43.71 -15.39 -17.83
N GLY A 186 44.95 -15.33 -17.36
CA GLY A 186 45.37 -16.04 -16.14
C GLY A 186 45.33 -17.57 -16.22
N GLY A 187 45.39 -18.16 -17.41
CA GLY A 187 45.43 -19.61 -17.57
C GLY A 187 44.08 -20.31 -17.33
N VAL A 188 42.96 -19.57 -17.40
CA VAL A 188 41.62 -20.09 -17.07
C VAL A 188 41.12 -21.13 -18.09
N ARG A 189 41.52 -21.04 -19.36
CA ARG A 189 41.19 -22.07 -20.36
C ARG A 189 41.92 -23.37 -20.06
N GLU A 190 43.20 -23.25 -19.73
CA GLU A 190 44.11 -24.35 -19.46
C GLU A 190 43.79 -25.07 -18.16
N SER A 191 43.35 -24.33 -17.12
CA SER A 191 42.86 -24.91 -15.87
C SER A 191 41.56 -25.71 -16.04
N LEU A 192 40.81 -25.44 -17.11
CA LEU A 192 39.63 -26.21 -17.53
C LEU A 192 39.96 -27.29 -18.57
N GLY A 193 41.26 -27.53 -18.85
CA GLY A 193 41.72 -28.56 -19.78
C GLY A 193 41.58 -28.19 -21.26
N VAL A 194 41.32 -26.92 -21.57
CA VAL A 194 41.23 -26.40 -22.94
C VAL A 194 42.55 -25.71 -23.32
N SER A 195 43.10 -26.02 -24.48
CA SER A 195 44.33 -25.35 -24.96
C SER A 195 44.06 -23.86 -25.22
N ALA A 196 45.04 -23.00 -24.90
CA ALA A 196 44.96 -21.54 -25.10
C ALA A 196 44.55 -21.16 -26.53
N ASP A 197 45.07 -21.92 -27.51
CA ASP A 197 44.89 -21.72 -28.94
C ASP A 197 43.81 -22.63 -29.56
N ALA A 198 43.06 -23.36 -28.74
CA ALA A 198 41.99 -24.22 -29.24
C ALA A 198 40.74 -23.38 -29.58
N GLY A 199 40.51 -23.16 -30.88
CA GLY A 199 39.27 -22.57 -31.34
C GLY A 199 39.32 -22.06 -32.78
N ASP A 200 38.16 -21.89 -33.37
CA ASP A 200 38.01 -21.10 -34.59
C ASP A 200 38.10 -19.60 -34.23
N PRO A 201 38.92 -18.79 -34.93
CA PRO A 201 39.09 -17.37 -34.61
C PRO A 201 37.79 -16.56 -34.69
N MET A 202 36.82 -16.98 -35.51
CA MET A 202 35.49 -16.38 -35.57
C MET A 202 34.67 -16.68 -34.31
N ILE A 203 34.76 -17.90 -33.77
CA ILE A 203 34.07 -18.30 -32.53
C ILE A 203 34.68 -17.57 -31.33
N ASP A 204 36.00 -17.46 -31.26
CA ASP A 204 36.71 -16.74 -30.20
C ASP A 204 36.35 -15.24 -30.19
N LEU A 205 36.20 -14.63 -31.38
CA LEU A 205 35.74 -13.25 -31.49
C LEU A 205 34.31 -13.08 -30.97
N ILE A 206 33.40 -13.99 -31.31
CA ILE A 206 32.01 -13.97 -30.84
C ILE A 206 31.96 -14.14 -29.31
N GLN A 207 32.73 -15.07 -28.74
CA GLN A 207 32.80 -15.28 -27.29
C GLN A 207 33.26 -14.03 -26.55
N LYS A 208 34.27 -13.32 -27.07
CA LYS A 208 34.77 -12.06 -26.49
C LYS A 208 33.71 -10.95 -26.55
N ILE A 209 32.98 -10.82 -27.66
CA ILE A 209 31.89 -9.84 -27.80
C ILE A 209 30.79 -10.12 -26.77
N ILE A 210 30.35 -11.38 -26.65
CA ILE A 210 29.32 -11.78 -25.67
C ILE A 210 29.79 -11.48 -24.25
N ALA A 211 31.04 -11.83 -23.90
CA ALA A 211 31.59 -11.58 -22.58
C ALA A 211 31.59 -10.08 -22.21
N VAL A 212 32.00 -9.22 -23.15
CA VAL A 212 32.00 -7.75 -22.95
C VAL A 212 30.57 -7.23 -22.76
N LEU A 213 29.62 -7.68 -23.58
CA LEU A 213 28.21 -7.29 -23.45
C LEU A 213 27.62 -7.72 -22.10
N CYS A 214 27.92 -8.94 -21.63
CA CYS A 214 27.45 -9.44 -20.34
C CYS A 214 28.00 -8.64 -19.17
N VAL A 215 29.31 -8.34 -19.16
CA VAL A 215 29.95 -7.56 -18.08
C VAL A 215 29.45 -6.13 -18.08
N LEU A 216 29.35 -5.48 -19.25
CA LEU A 216 28.83 -4.11 -19.35
C LEU A 216 27.34 -4.06 -18.93
N GLY A 217 26.51 -4.97 -19.43
CA GLY A 217 25.10 -5.04 -19.08
C GLY A 217 24.87 -5.24 -17.57
N LEU A 218 25.61 -6.16 -16.95
CA LEU A 218 25.49 -6.41 -15.51
C LEU A 218 26.10 -5.29 -14.66
N SER A 219 27.12 -4.58 -15.14
CA SER A 219 27.67 -3.41 -14.44
C SER A 219 26.67 -2.25 -14.37
N VAL A 220 25.95 -1.99 -15.47
CA VAL A 220 24.85 -1.00 -15.50
C VAL A 220 23.73 -1.39 -14.54
N VAL A 221 23.36 -2.67 -14.49
CA VAL A 221 22.34 -3.19 -13.55
C VAL A 221 22.78 -3.08 -12.08
N LEU A 222 24.07 -3.23 -11.78
CA LEU A 222 24.62 -3.03 -10.42
C LEU A 222 24.74 -1.56 -10.02
N CYS A 223 24.93 -0.64 -10.97
CA CYS A 223 25.09 0.79 -10.70
C CYS A 223 23.78 1.61 -10.67
N LEU A 224 22.66 1.05 -11.13
CA LEU A 224 21.36 1.74 -11.21
C LEU A 224 20.46 1.59 -9.97
N GLU A 225 20.94 0.95 -8.90
CA GLU A 225 20.30 0.92 -7.57
C GLU A 225 21.10 1.73 -6.56
#